data_AF-A0A957C3A1-F1
#
_entry.id   AF-A0A957C3A1-F1
#
_cell.length_a   1.000
_cell.length_b   1.000
_cell.length_c   1.000
_cell.angle_alpha   90.00
_cell.angle_beta   90.00
_cell.angle_gamma   90.00
#
_symmetry.space_group_name_H-M   'P 1'
#
loop_
_entity.id
_entity.type
_entity.pdbx_description
1 polymer ?
#
loop_
_entity_poly.entity_id
_entity_poly.type
_entity_poly.pdbx_seq_one_letter_code
_entity_poly.pdbx_strand_id
1 'polypeptide(L)'
;MKKSHWWRNLLIFTGTLFLLAVIGGFTWAARILSDQIIHPQRLPVTISPADRGMTTWETITLTTADGLHLAGWFIPAENESPAP
;
A
#
# COMPACT_ATOMS: atom_id res chain seq x y z
N MET A 1 47.42 -10.75 34.96
CA MET A 1 45.96 -10.58 34.69
C MET A 1 45.76 -10.02 33.28
N LYS A 2 45.64 -10.89 32.26
CA LYS A 2 45.31 -10.48 30.86
C LYS A 2 43.79 -10.38 30.70
N LYS A 3 43.19 -9.28 31.16
CA LYS A 3 41.72 -9.05 31.08
C LYS A 3 41.34 -7.72 30.40
N SER A 4 42.27 -6.99 29.80
CA SER A 4 41.98 -5.62 29.31
C SER A 4 41.41 -5.56 27.88
N HIS A 5 41.85 -6.41 26.94
CA HIS A 5 41.42 -6.30 25.54
C HIS A 5 40.13 -7.08 25.22
N TRP A 6 39.89 -8.19 25.93
CA TRP A 6 38.72 -9.04 25.70
C TRP A 6 37.40 -8.33 26.04
N TRP A 7 37.37 -7.59 27.16
CA TRP A 7 36.20 -6.81 27.56
C TRP A 7 35.89 -5.67 26.59
N ARG A 8 36.93 -4.99 26.09
CA ARG A 8 36.76 -3.93 25.09
C ARG A 8 36.17 -4.48 23.79
N ASN A 9 36.68 -5.61 23.30
CA ASN A 9 36.14 -6.24 22.09
C ASN A 9 34.72 -6.76 22.30
N LEU A 10 34.41 -7.30 23.48
CA LEU A 10 33.06 -7.74 23.82
C LEU A 10 32.07 -6.56 23.86
N LEU A 11 32.48 -5.41 24.42
CA LEU A 11 31.65 -4.20 24.44
C LEU A 11 31.43 -3.64 23.03
N ILE A 12 32.47 -3.59 22.20
CA ILE A 12 32.36 -3.13 20.81
C ILE A 12 31.47 -4.08 20.00
N PHE A 13 31.63 -5.39 20.15
CA PHE A 13 30.82 -6.37 19.44
C PHE A 13 29.35 -6.27 19.85
N THR A 14 29.08 -6.21 21.15
CA THR A 14 27.72 -6.06 21.66
C THR A 14 27.09 -4.74 21.21
N GLY A 15 27.85 -3.64 21.27
CA GLY A 15 27.39 -2.32 20.81
C GLY A 15 27.11 -2.30 19.30
N THR A 16 27.96 -2.96 18.51
CA THR A 16 27.77 -3.08 17.05
C THR A 16 26.53 -3.93 16.74
N LEU A 17 26.35 -5.06 17.42
CA LEU A 17 25.19 -5.91 17.25
C LEU A 17 23.89 -5.19 17.63
N PHE A 18 23.92 -4.44 18.73
CA PHE A 18 22.80 -3.61 19.16
C PHE A 18 22.47 -2.54 18.11
N LEU A 19 23.48 -1.83 17.61
CA LEU A 19 23.28 -0.82 16.57
C LEU A 19 22.67 -1.42 15.30
N LEU A 20 23.16 -2.58 14.86
CA LEU A 20 22.59 -3.29 13.71
C LEU A 20 21.14 -3.73 13.96
N ALA A 21 20.82 -4.20 15.16
CA ALA A 21 19.45 -4.57 15.53
C ALA A 21 18.51 -3.35 15.52
N VAL A 22 18.97 -2.20 16.02
CA VAL A 22 18.21 -0.94 15.98
C VAL A 22 17.97 -0.52 14.52
N ILE A 23 19.01 -0.46 13.69
CA ILE A 23 18.88 -0.07 12.28
C ILE A 23 17.96 -1.05 11.52
N GLY A 24 18.13 -2.35 11.74
CA GLY A 24 17.27 -3.39 11.16
C GLY A 24 15.81 -3.24 11.59
N GLY A 25 15.56 -2.96 12.87
CA GLY A 25 14.22 -2.72 13.40
C GLY A 25 13.56 -1.48 12.79
N PHE A 26 14.28 -0.37 12.70
CA PHE A 26 13.77 0.87 12.11
C PHE A 26 13.46 0.71 10.62
N THR A 27 14.37 0.10 9.85
CA THR A 27 14.16 -0.13 8.41
C THR A 27 12.98 -1.07 8.15
N TRP A 28 12.83 -2.11 8.97
CA TRP A 28 11.69 -3.02 8.89
C TRP A 28 10.37 -2.33 9.23
N ALA A 29 10.34 -1.55 10.31
CA ALA A 29 9.16 -0.78 10.70
C ALA A 29 8.76 0.24 9.62
N ALA A 30 9.73 0.97 9.06
CA ALA A 30 9.49 1.91 7.97
C ALA A 30 8.90 1.20 6.74
N ARG A 31 9.42 0.01 6.39
CA ARG A 31 8.90 -0.79 5.27
C ARG A 31 7.43 -1.17 5.47
N ILE A 32 7.04 -1.60 6.67
CA ILE A 32 5.65 -1.96 6.97
C ILE A 32 4.72 -0.76 6.83
N LEU A 33 5.12 0.38 7.40
CA LEU A 33 4.32 1.60 7.34
C LEU A 33 4.16 2.08 5.88
N SER A 34 5.23 2.05 5.09
CA SER A 34 5.16 2.41 3.67
C SER A 34 4.25 1.46 2.88
N ASP A 35 4.32 0.16 3.15
CA ASP A 35 3.49 -0.83 2.46
C ASP A 35 2.00 -0.62 2.76
N GLN A 36 1.65 -0.30 4.00
CA GLN A 36 0.26 -0.01 4.40
C GLN A 36 -0.30 1.26 3.73
N ILE A 37 0.54 2.25 3.45
CA ILE A 37 0.13 3.50 2.79
C ILE A 37 -0.06 3.28 1.29
N ILE A 38 0.83 2.53 0.65
CA ILE A 38 0.83 2.32 -0.81
C ILE A 38 -0.16 1.20 -1.20
N HIS A 39 -0.36 0.22 -0.32
CA HIS A 39 -1.31 -0.88 -0.50
C HIS A 39 -2.38 -0.83 0.61
N PRO A 40 -3.26 0.19 0.61
CA PRO A 40 -4.32 0.28 1.59
C PRO A 40 -5.25 -0.94 1.46
N GLN A 41 -5.82 -1.37 2.59
CA GLN A 41 -6.82 -2.43 2.58
C GLN A 41 -8.01 -2.01 1.73
N ARG A 42 -8.41 -2.88 0.81
CA ARG A 42 -9.58 -2.65 -0.05
C ARG A 42 -10.85 -2.84 0.77
N LEU A 43 -11.68 -1.79 0.83
CA LEU A 43 -13.00 -1.87 1.45
C LEU A 43 -14.01 -2.44 0.46
N PRO A 44 -14.93 -3.32 0.89
CA PRO A 44 -15.97 -3.84 0.03
C PRO A 44 -16.93 -2.71 -0.37
N VAL A 45 -17.33 -2.72 -1.64
CA VAL A 45 -18.33 -1.80 -2.15
C VAL A 45 -19.71 -2.35 -1.81
N THR A 46 -20.45 -1.66 -0.94
CA THR A 46 -21.74 -2.12 -0.40
C THR A 46 -22.96 -1.40 -0.98
N ILE A 47 -22.74 -0.34 -1.76
CA ILE A 47 -23.77 0.51 -2.32
C ILE A 47 -23.51 0.62 -3.81
N SER A 48 -24.54 0.35 -4.62
CA SER A 48 -24.54 0.47 -6.08
C SER A 48 -25.22 1.77 -6.53
N PRO A 49 -25.06 2.17 -7.80
CA PRO A 49 -25.83 3.28 -8.39
C PRO A 49 -27.35 3.08 -8.29
N ALA A 50 -27.82 1.83 -8.36
CA ALA A 50 -29.24 1.50 -8.22
C ALA A 50 -29.81 1.90 -6.85
N ASP A 51 -29.01 1.75 -5.78
CA ASP A 51 -29.39 2.17 -4.42
C ASP A 51 -29.50 3.71 -4.28
N ARG A 52 -29.03 4.45 -5.28
CA ARG A 52 -29.14 5.91 -5.39
C ARG A 52 -30.21 6.35 -6.39
N GLY A 53 -31.05 5.43 -6.86
CA GLY A 53 -32.13 5.72 -7.81
C GLY A 53 -31.69 5.87 -9.26
N MET A 54 -30.44 5.50 -9.60
CA MET A 54 -29.96 5.51 -10.98
C MET A 54 -30.41 4.23 -11.69
N THR A 55 -31.16 4.39 -12.78
CA THR A 55 -31.72 3.28 -13.57
C THR A 55 -30.84 2.89 -14.75
N THR A 56 -30.03 3.83 -15.27
CA THR A 56 -29.15 3.63 -16.42
C THR A 56 -27.70 3.68 -15.96
N TRP A 57 -27.06 2.54 -15.85
CA TRP A 57 -25.63 2.41 -15.54
C TRP A 57 -25.12 1.05 -16.01
N GLU A 58 -23.82 0.95 -16.23
CA GLU A 58 -23.17 -0.28 -16.67
C GLU A 58 -21.97 -0.61 -15.76
N THR A 59 -21.75 -1.89 -15.48
CA THR A 59 -20.50 -2.33 -14.85
C THR A 59 -19.44 -2.46 -15.92
N ILE A 60 -18.36 -1.71 -15.80
CA ILE A 60 -17.28 -1.70 -16.77
C ILE A 60 -15.97 -2.14 -16.13
N THR A 61 -15.07 -2.68 -16.96
CA THR A 61 -13.67 -2.89 -16.61
C THR A 61 -12.82 -2.08 -17.57
N LEU A 62 -12.12 -1.08 -17.04
CA LEU A 62 -11.19 -0.26 -17.80
C LEU A 62 -9.79 -0.84 -17.67
N THR A 63 -9.08 -0.94 -18.78
CA THR A 63 -7.66 -1.30 -18.76
C THR A 63 -6.84 -0.04 -18.98
N THR A 64 -5.98 0.30 -18.03
CA THR A 64 -5.09 1.47 -18.12
C THR A 64 -3.93 1.19 -19.08
N ALA A 65 -3.19 2.25 -19.45
CA ALA A 65 -2.04 2.12 -20.35
C ALA A 65 -0.91 1.24 -19.77
N ASP A 66 -0.79 1.20 -18.44
CA ASP A 66 0.14 0.33 -17.70
C ASP A 66 -0.43 -1.07 -17.42
N GLY A 67 -1.62 -1.40 -17.95
CA GLY A 67 -2.22 -2.73 -17.88
C GLY A 67 -3.02 -3.02 -16.61
N LEU A 68 -3.30 -2.02 -15.78
CA LEU A 68 -4.14 -2.18 -14.60
C LEU A 68 -5.62 -2.29 -14.99
N HIS A 69 -6.31 -3.30 -14.45
CA HIS A 69 -7.75 -3.46 -14.62
C HIS A 69 -8.51 -2.76 -13.48
N LEU A 70 -9.28 -1.74 -13.84
CA LEU A 70 -10.11 -0.95 -12.94
C LEU A 70 -11.58 -1.33 -13.15
N ALA A 71 -12.17 -1.95 -12.12
CA ALA A 71 -13.61 -2.20 -12.09
C ALA A 71 -14.36 -0.96 -11.59
N GLY A 72 -15.48 -0.64 -12.23
CA GLY A 72 -16.31 0.49 -11.82
C GLY A 72 -17.65 0.54 -12.52
N TRP A 73 -18.35 1.66 -12.35
CA TRP A 73 -19.63 1.91 -13.01
C TRP A 73 -19.50 3.07 -14.00
N PHE A 74 -20.02 2.86 -15.21
CA PHE A 74 -20.26 3.91 -16.17
C PHE A 74 -21.70 4.41 -16.02
N ILE A 75 -21.86 5.73 -15.86
CA ILE A 75 -23.17 6.38 -15.76
C ILE A 75 -23.24 7.36 -16.94
N PRO A 76 -24.00 7.04 -18.00
CA PRO A 76 -24.13 7.91 -19.16
C PRO A 76 -24.86 9.20 -18.78
N ALA A 77 -24.47 10.32 -19.39
CA ALA A 77 -25.22 11.56 -19.23
C ALA A 77 -26.55 11.48 -19.99
N GLU A 78 -27.63 12.03 -19.41
CA GLU A 78 -29.00 11.97 -19.97
C GLU A 78 -29.12 12.62 -21.37
N ASN A 79 -28.12 13.39 -21.82
CA ASN A 79 -28.12 14.15 -23.07
C ASN A 79 -26.91 13.90 -23.97
N GLU A 80 -26.30 12.70 -23.96
CA GLU A 80 -25.33 12.35 -24.99
C GLU A 80 -26.04 12.22 -26.35
N SER A 81 -26.10 13.34 -27.08
CA SER A 81 -26.28 13.33 -28.53
C SER A 81 -25.24 12.35 -29.10
N PRO A 82 -25.61 11.42 -29.98
CA PRO A 82 -24.66 10.48 -30.55
C PRO A 82 -23.50 11.26 -31.17
N ALA A 83 -22.27 10.85 -30.86
CA ALA A 83 -21.07 11.42 -31.44
C ALA A 83 -21.18 11.42 -32.98
N PRO A 84 -20.74 12.49 -33.66
CA PRO A 84 -20.85 12.64 -35.12
C PRO A 84 -20.05 11.59 -35.90
#